data_AF-A0A6G9QP17-F1
#
_entry.id   AF-A0A6G9QP17-F1
#
_cell.length_a   1.000
_cell.length_b   1.000
_cell.length_c   1.000
_cell.angle_alpha   90.00
_cell.angle_beta   90.00
_cell.angle_gamma   90.00
#
_symmetry.space_group_name_H-M   'P 1'
#
loop_
_entity.id
_entity.type
_entity.pdbx_description
1 polymer ?
#
loop_
_entity_poly.entity_id
_entity_poly.type
_entity_poly.pdbx_seq_one_letter_code
_entity_poly.pdbx_strand_id
1 'polypeptide(L)' 'MNKLHINQHIELKTLTNLIKFDCKSGFCGQCKSKLISGKVKLIQQPIAILEKDEILACCCVSVSPIVIQQI' A
#
# COMPACT_ATOMS: atom_id res chain seq x y z
N MET A 1 7.67 -13.09 -3.53
CA MET A 1 7.88 -11.72 -3.01
C MET A 1 7.77 -11.77 -1.50
N ASN A 2 8.67 -11.09 -0.78
CA ASN A 2 8.71 -11.14 0.67
C ASN A 2 7.70 -10.17 1.28
N LYS A 3 7.18 -10.53 2.46
CA LYS A 3 6.31 -9.65 3.24
C LYS A 3 7.13 -8.46 3.76
N LEU A 4 6.54 -7.27 3.72
CA LEU A 4 7.12 -6.04 4.25
C LEU A 4 6.46 -5.72 5.58
N HIS A 5 7.28 -5.54 6.61
CA HIS A 5 6.85 -5.14 7.95
C HIS A 5 7.07 -3.63 8.12
N ILE A 6 6.01 -2.89 8.45
CA ILE A 6 6.05 -1.44 8.61
C ILE A 6 5.52 -1.11 10.00
N ASN A 7 6.42 -0.63 10.87
CA ASN A 7 6.13 -0.40 12.30
C ASN A 7 6.01 1.10 12.64
N GLN A 8 5.83 1.94 11.63
CA GLN A 8 5.77 3.39 11.76
C GLN A 8 4.53 3.93 11.05
N HIS A 9 4.05 5.10 11.49
CA HIS A 9 2.97 5.83 10.85
C HIS A 9 3.52 6.63 9.66
N ILE A 10 3.41 6.08 8.45
CA ILE A 10 4.06 6.61 7.24
C ILE A 10 3.17 6.50 5.99
N GLU A 11 3.28 7.46 5.09
CA GLU A 11 2.68 7.36 3.76
C GLU A 11 3.42 6.31 2.94
N LEU A 12 2.72 5.25 2.51
CA LEU A 12 3.39 4.12 1.88
C LEU A 12 4.01 4.48 0.53
N LYS A 13 3.54 5.55 -0.12
CA LYS A 13 4.09 6.11 -1.36
C LYS A 13 5.53 6.61 -1.26
N THR A 14 6.04 6.77 -0.03
CA THR A 14 7.43 7.18 0.27
C THR A 14 8.40 5.99 0.31
N LEU A 15 7.90 4.75 0.41
CA LEU A 15 8.69 3.52 0.52
C LEU A 15 9.19 3.02 -0.85
N THR A 16 9.73 3.91 -1.67
CA THR A 16 10.14 3.62 -3.06
C THR A 16 11.28 2.62 -3.17
N ASN A 17 12.04 2.42 -2.09
CA ASN A 17 13.09 1.41 -1.97
C ASN A 17 12.54 0.00 -1.63
N LEU A 18 11.28 -0.11 -1.23
CA LEU A 18 10.67 -1.37 -0.77
C LEU A 18 9.49 -1.82 -1.63
N ILE A 19 8.76 -0.88 -2.22
CA ILE A 19 7.56 -1.14 -3.03
C ILE A 19 7.78 -0.54 -4.42
N LYS A 20 7.42 -1.28 -5.46
CA LYS A 20 7.45 -0.76 -6.83
C LYS A 20 6.29 0.22 -7.06
N PHE A 21 6.60 1.35 -7.66
CA PHE A 21 5.63 2.36 -8.05
C PHE A 21 5.85 2.76 -9.49
N ASP A 22 4.76 3.20 -10.14
CA ASP A 22 4.81 3.87 -11.43
C ASP A 22 4.14 5.25 -11.30
N CYS A 23 2.80 5.33 -11.32
CA CYS A 23 2.11 6.62 -11.31
C CYS A 23 2.00 7.39 -9.96
N LYS A 24 2.11 6.68 -8.83
CA LYS A 24 1.85 7.19 -7.45
C LYS A 24 0.53 7.98 -7.24
N SER A 25 -0.46 7.80 -8.09
CA SER A 25 -1.71 8.58 -8.12
C SER A 25 -2.97 7.69 -8.16
N GLY A 26 -2.82 6.39 -7.91
CA GLY A 26 -3.96 5.48 -7.73
C GLY A 26 -4.59 4.92 -9.01
N PHE A 27 -3.97 5.11 -10.19
CA PHE A 27 -4.55 4.65 -11.47
C PHE A 27 -3.86 3.44 -12.11
N CYS A 28 -2.53 3.29 -12.01
CA CYS A 28 -1.80 2.26 -12.77
C CYS A 28 -1.80 0.85 -12.15
N GLY A 29 -2.14 0.71 -10.87
CA GLY A 29 -2.09 -0.58 -10.16
C GLY A 29 -0.69 -1.11 -9.81
N GLN A 30 0.41 -0.51 -10.26
CA GLN A 30 1.78 -1.05 -10.05
C GLN A 30 2.16 -1.28 -8.57
N CYS A 31 1.58 -0.49 -7.66
CA CYS A 31 1.82 -0.59 -6.22
C CYS A 31 0.75 -1.42 -5.48
N LYS A 32 -0.03 -2.23 -6.20
CA LYS A 32 -1.04 -3.11 -5.62
C LYS A 32 -0.38 -4.07 -4.64
N SER A 33 -0.94 -4.14 -3.44
CA SER A 33 -0.42 -4.97 -2.35
C SER A 33 -1.56 -5.57 -1.56
N LYS A 34 -1.36 -6.78 -1.04
CA LYS A 34 -2.22 -7.35 -0.01
C LYS A 34 -1.86 -6.78 1.35
N LEU A 35 -2.85 -6.33 2.12
CA LEU A 35 -2.75 -5.99 3.52
C LEU A 35 -2.97 -7.25 4.37
N ILE A 36 -1.88 -7.86 4.81
CA ILE A 36 -1.88 -9.12 5.56
C ILE A 36 -2.27 -8.88 7.02
N SER A 37 -1.84 -7.76 7.61
CA SER A 37 -2.19 -7.39 8.99
C SER A 37 -2.13 -5.89 9.23
N GLY A 38 -2.81 -5.46 10.30
CA GLY A 38 -2.85 -4.08 10.74
C GLY A 38 -3.88 -3.24 9.99
N LYS A 39 -3.70 -1.92 10.02
CA LYS A 39 -4.66 -0.95 9.47
C LYS A 39 -3.94 0.14 8.69
N VAL A 40 -4.54 0.51 7.57
CA VAL A 40 -4.18 1.67 6.78
C VAL A 40 -5.37 2.60 6.67
N LYS A 41 -5.11 3.89 6.42
CA LYS A 41 -6.11 4.87 6.05
C LYS A 41 -5.91 5.27 4.60
N LEU A 42 -6.99 5.32 3.83
CA LEU A 42 -6.99 5.87 2.49
C LEU A 42 -6.81 7.39 2.56
N ILE A 43 -5.80 7.90 1.87
CA ILE A 43 -5.54 9.34 1.68
C ILE A 43 -5.92 9.81 0.27
N GLN A 44 -6.15 8.86 -0.63
CA GLN A 44 -6.62 9.09 -2.00
C GLN A 44 -7.53 7.94 -2.39
N GLN A 45 -8.57 8.22 -3.19
CA GLN A 45 -9.44 7.17 -3.72
C GLN A 45 -8.78 6.52 -4.95
N PRO A 46 -8.52 5.20 -4.96
CA PRO A 46 -7.99 4.51 -6.11
C PRO A 46 -9.06 4.38 -7.21
N ILE A 47 -8.64 4.37 -8.47
CA ILE A 47 -9.52 4.14 -9.63
C ILE A 47 -9.77 2.63 -9.81
N ALA A 48 -8.79 1.81 -9.44
CA ALA A 48 -8.87 0.36 -9.55
C ALA A 48 -9.85 -0.22 -8.53
N ILE A 49 -10.62 -1.23 -8.97
CA ILE A 49 -11.37 -2.11 -8.07
C ILE A 49 -10.33 -2.97 -7.31
N LEU A 50 -10.47 -3.01 -5.99
CA LEU A 50 -9.60 -3.75 -5.08
C LEU A 50 -10.44 -4.79 -4.34
N GLU A 51 -9.85 -5.96 -4.14
CA GLU A 51 -10.39 -6.94 -3.20
C GLU A 51 -10.31 -6.43 -1.75
N LYS A 52 -11.03 -7.08 -0.84
CA LYS A 52 -11.12 -6.65 0.57
C LYS A 52 -9.77 -6.56 1.28
N ASP A 53 -8.82 -7.42 0.89
CA ASP A 53 -7.46 -7.45 1.42
C ASP A 53 -6.45 -6.71 0.52
N GLU A 54 -6.87 -6.08 -0.56
CA GLU A 54 -6.00 -5.36 -1.49
C GLU A 54 -6.01 -3.85 -1.24
N ILE A 55 -4.83 -3.24 -1.41
CA ILE A 55 -4.63 -1.81 -1.34
C ILE A 55 -3.74 -1.35 -2.50
N LEU A 56 -3.89 -0.10 -2.93
CA LEU A 56 -2.81 0.59 -3.64
C LEU A 56 -1.96 1.33 -2.61
N ALA A 57 -0.70 0.92 -2.44
CA ALA A 57 0.17 1.53 -1.44
C ALA A 57 0.28 3.05 -1.63
N CYS A 58 0.29 3.54 -2.87
CA CYS A 58 0.39 4.98 -3.13
C CYS A 58 -0.79 5.81 -2.58
N CYS A 59 -1.93 5.17 -2.31
CA CYS A 59 -3.15 5.80 -1.82
C CYS A 59 -3.33 5.66 -0.30
N CYS A 60 -2.35 5.11 0.42
CA CYS A 60 -2.49 4.71 1.82
C CYS A 60 -1.44 5.31 2.75
N VAL A 61 -1.84 5.56 4.00
CA VAL A 61 -0.97 5.81 5.16
C VAL A 61 -1.16 4.70 6.19
N SER A 62 -0.07 4.18 6.77
CA SER A 62 -0.16 3.22 7.89
C SER A 62 -0.61 3.95 9.16
N VAL A 63 -1.60 3.40 9.85
CA VAL A 63 -2.10 3.95 11.14
C VAL A 63 -1.87 3.00 12.32
N SER A 64 -1.34 1.81 12.05
CA SER A 64 -0.83 0.85 13.01
C SER A 64 0.41 0.16 12.42
N PRO A 65 1.13 -0.68 13.17
CA PRO A 65 2.01 -1.66 12.56
C PRO A 65 1.23 -2.49 11.53
N ILE A 66 1.79 -2.65 10.33
CA ILE A 66 1.18 -3.41 9.24
C ILE A 66 2.17 -4.40 8.63
N VAL A 67 1.62 -5.44 8.01
CA VAL A 67 2.35 -6.34 7.12
C VAL A 67 1.67 -6.31 5.77
N ILE A 68 2.44 -6.05 4.71
CA ILE A 68 1.94 -6.02 3.33
C ILE A 68 2.77 -6.94 2.44
N GLN A 69 2.18 -7.38 1.33
CA GLN A 69 2.86 -8.11 0.28
C GLN A 69 2.45 -7.54 -1.07
N GLN A 70 3.40 -6.97 -1.82
CA GLN A 70 3.13 -6.50 -3.18
C GLN A 70 2.83 -7.70 -4.10
N ILE A 71 1.84 -7.53 -4.98
CA ILE A 71 1.35 -8.54 -5.93
C ILE A 71 1.36 -8.02 -7.36
#